data_AF-A0A3R7I301-F1
#
_entry.id   AF-A0A3R7I301-F1
#
_cell.length_a   1.000
_cell.length_b   1.000
_cell.length_c   1.000
_cell.angle_alpha   90.00
_cell.angle_beta   90.00
_cell.angle_gamma   90.00
#
_symmetry.space_group_name_H-M   'P 1'
#
loop_
_entity.id
_entity.type
_entity.pdbx_description
1 polymer ?
#
loop_
_entity_poly.entity_id
_entity_poly.type
_entity_poly.pdbx_seq_one_letter_code
_entity_poly.pdbx_strand_id
1 'polypeptide(L)'
;MKARDLSDIYDIFDPQEPLSGDKLREYYVERASPVKSLANIFSSEKPLKYLFVGSRGNGKSTELNRLSELVSDTLFVVSFSIKDKLNLFDVDYTD
;
A
#
# COMPACT_ATOMS: atom_id res chain seq x y z
N MET A 1 -2.64 0.33 20.96
CA MET A 1 -1.87 0.00 22.19
C MET A 1 -0.44 0.42 21.94
N LYS A 2 0.19 1.20 22.83
CA LYS A 2 1.60 1.61 22.62
C LYS A 2 2.53 0.53 23.16
N ALA A 3 3.39 0.00 22.29
CA ALA A 3 4.44 -0.95 22.66
C ALA A 3 5.46 -0.30 23.61
N ARG A 4 5.99 -1.08 24.57
CA ARG A 4 7.04 -0.63 25.50
C ARG A 4 8.42 -1.15 25.11
N ASP A 5 8.46 -2.30 24.44
CA ASP A 5 9.67 -2.93 23.93
C ASP A 5 9.46 -3.49 22.53
N LEU A 6 10.51 -4.07 21.95
CA LEU A 6 10.48 -4.58 20.58
C LEU A 6 9.60 -5.85 20.46
N SER A 7 9.50 -6.67 21.51
CA SER A 7 8.60 -7.84 21.52
C SER A 7 7.14 -7.41 21.38
N ASP A 8 6.72 -6.40 22.16
CA ASP A 8 5.37 -5.83 22.06
C ASP A 8 5.05 -5.36 20.62
N ILE A 9 6.05 -4.91 19.85
CA ILE A 9 5.85 -4.47 18.46
C ILE A 9 5.48 -5.67 17.56
N TYR A 10 6.17 -6.81 17.72
CA TYR A 10 5.89 -8.01 16.93
C TYR A 10 4.54 -8.64 17.28
N ASP A 11 4.02 -8.40 18.48
CA ASP A 11 2.67 -8.81 18.88
C ASP A 11 1.57 -7.92 18.25
N ILE A 12 1.90 -6.66 17.93
CA ILE A 12 0.95 -5.68 17.37
C ILE A 12 1.00 -5.64 15.82
N PHE A 13 2.17 -5.90 15.24
CA PHE A 13 2.42 -5.78 13.80
C PHE A 13 3.07 -7.03 13.22
N ASP A 14 2.57 -7.47 12.06
CA ASP A 14 3.28 -8.39 11.18
C ASP A 14 4.18 -7.59 10.21
N PRO A 15 5.51 -7.76 10.23
CA PRO A 15 6.43 -7.11 9.29
C PRO A 15 6.17 -7.43 7.81
N GLN A 16 5.41 -8.49 7.52
CA GLN A 16 5.00 -8.88 6.18
C GLN A 16 3.72 -8.19 5.70
N GLU A 17 3.03 -7.48 6.59
CA GLU A 17 1.81 -6.76 6.27
C GLU A 17 2.08 -5.25 6.11
N PRO A 18 1.51 -4.59 5.09
CA PRO A 18 1.55 -3.14 4.99
C PRO A 18 0.64 -2.48 6.02
N LEU A 19 0.97 -1.26 6.42
CA LEU A 19 0.03 -0.45 7.21
C LEU A 19 -1.20 -0.10 6.35
N SER A 20 -2.38 -0.20 6.95
CA SER A 20 -3.67 0.14 6.34
C SER A 20 -4.65 0.63 7.41
N GLY A 21 -5.70 1.34 7.00
CA GLY A 21 -6.79 1.79 7.88
C GLY A 21 -6.29 2.56 9.10
N ASP A 22 -6.81 2.22 10.28
CA ASP A 22 -6.43 2.90 11.53
C ASP A 22 -4.94 2.77 11.85
N LYS A 23 -4.31 1.62 11.54
CA LYS A 23 -2.88 1.44 11.76
C LYS A 23 -2.05 2.40 10.91
N LEU A 24 -2.48 2.66 9.67
CA LEU A 24 -1.84 3.65 8.81
C LEU A 24 -1.98 5.05 9.39
N ARG A 25 -3.18 5.44 9.83
CA ARG A 25 -3.44 6.77 10.39
C ARG A 25 -2.70 7.03 11.70
N GLU A 26 -2.57 6.02 12.56
CA GLU A 26 -1.98 6.17 13.89
C GLU A 26 -0.45 6.01 13.91
N TYR A 27 0.11 5.11 13.09
CA TYR A 27 1.52 4.69 13.20
C TYR A 27 2.38 5.02 11.97
N TYR A 28 1.81 5.58 10.90
CA TYR A 28 2.62 5.99 9.75
C TYR A 28 3.57 7.13 10.12
N VAL A 29 4.85 6.94 9.79
CA VAL A 29 5.88 7.96 9.95
C VAL A 29 6.10 8.65 8.61
N GLU A 30 5.97 9.98 8.58
CA GLU A 30 6.12 10.75 7.36
C GLU A 30 7.53 10.65 6.77
N ARG A 31 7.59 10.42 5.46
CA ARG A 31 8.81 10.25 4.69
C ARG A 31 8.67 10.89 3.31
N ALA A 32 9.79 11.15 2.66
CA ALA A 32 9.80 11.54 1.26
C ALA A 32 9.18 10.42 0.40
N SER A 33 8.11 10.75 -0.31
CA SER A 33 7.33 9.82 -1.12
C SER A 33 6.62 10.56 -2.25
N PRO A 34 6.50 9.97 -3.46
CA PRO A 34 5.83 10.60 -4.58
C PRO A 34 4.30 10.62 -4.46
N VAL A 35 3.71 9.92 -3.48
CA VAL A 35 2.24 9.70 -3.41
C VAL A 35 1.43 10.99 -3.34
N LYS A 36 1.92 12.04 -2.67
CA LYS A 36 1.23 13.34 -2.64
C LYS A 36 1.17 13.98 -4.03
N SER A 37 2.27 13.95 -4.77
CA SER A 37 2.32 14.47 -6.14
C SER A 37 1.46 13.63 -7.08
N LEU A 38 1.45 12.30 -6.90
CA LEU A 38 0.66 11.38 -7.70
C LEU A 38 -0.84 11.56 -7.50
N ALA A 39 -1.30 11.84 -6.27
CA ALA A 39 -2.71 12.12 -6.00
C ALA A 39 -3.24 13.26 -6.90
N ASN A 40 -2.45 14.32 -7.08
CA ASN A 40 -2.80 15.42 -7.99
C ASN A 40 -2.84 14.97 -9.45
N ILE A 41 -1.87 14.14 -9.88
CA ILE A 41 -1.81 13.66 -11.26
C ILE A 41 -2.99 12.72 -11.58
N PHE A 42 -3.43 11.92 -10.60
CA PHE A 42 -4.54 10.97 -10.78
C PHE A 42 -5.89 11.67 -10.95
N SER A 43 -5.97 12.96 -10.64
CA SER A 43 -7.14 13.79 -10.95
C SER A 43 -7.23 14.18 -12.44
N SER A 44 -6.26 13.80 -13.27
CA SER A 44 -6.31 14.07 -14.72
C SER A 44 -7.36 13.21 -15.42
N GLU A 45 -8.00 13.75 -16.47
CA GLU A 45 -8.99 13.02 -17.28
C GLU A 45 -8.41 11.86 -18.11
N LYS A 46 -7.08 11.79 -18.25
CA LYS A 46 -6.44 10.72 -19.02
C LYS A 46 -6.16 9.51 -18.13
N PRO A 47 -6.51 8.29 -18.55
CA PRO A 47 -6.14 7.08 -17.82
C PRO A 47 -4.62 6.87 -17.91
N LEU A 48 -3.93 7.00 -16.78
CA LEU A 48 -2.49 6.84 -16.67
C LEU A 48 -2.15 5.51 -16.00
N LYS A 49 -1.03 4.90 -16.42
CA LYS A 49 -0.50 3.65 -15.86
C LYS A 49 0.85 3.93 -15.21
N TYR A 50 1.04 3.43 -14.00
CA TYR A 50 2.26 3.62 -13.23
C TYR A 50 2.84 2.28 -12.79
N LEU A 51 4.17 2.15 -12.90
CA LEU A 51 4.92 1.04 -12.35
C LEU A 51 5.78 1.54 -11.20
N PHE A 52 5.48 1.07 -9.99
CA PHE A 52 6.26 1.36 -8.80
C PHE A 52 7.25 0.24 -8.53
N VAL A 53 8.55 0.55 -8.61
CA VAL A 53 9.63 -0.43 -8.42
C VAL A 53 10.29 -0.23 -7.06
N GLY A 54 10.71 -1.32 -6.43
CA GLY A 54 11.57 -1.29 -5.25
C GLY A 54 11.59 -2.62 -4.50
N SER A 55 12.55 -2.80 -3.60
CA SER A 55 12.75 -4.04 -2.85
C SER A 55 11.59 -4.35 -1.87
N ARG A 56 11.45 -5.63 -1.49
CA ARG A 56 10.51 -6.06 -0.43
C ARG A 56 10.84 -5.32 0.88
N GLY A 57 9.81 -4.98 1.65
CA GLY A 57 9.97 -4.28 2.94
C GLY A 57 10.17 -2.75 2.86
N ASN A 58 10.39 -2.17 1.66
CA ASN A 58 10.60 -0.72 1.53
C ASN A 58 9.34 0.16 1.70
N GLY A 59 8.18 -0.45 2.01
CA GLY A 59 6.93 0.28 2.29
C GLY A 59 6.05 0.60 1.07
N LYS A 60 6.32 0.01 -0.11
CA LYS A 60 5.53 0.30 -1.34
C LYS A 60 4.03 0.10 -1.16
N SER A 61 3.62 -1.04 -0.59
CA SER A 61 2.19 -1.33 -0.36
C SER A 61 1.58 -0.39 0.68
N THR A 62 2.33 -0.01 1.72
CA THR A 62 1.92 1.02 2.69
C THR A 62 1.69 2.38 2.01
N GLU A 63 2.60 2.80 1.13
CA GLU A 63 2.46 4.04 0.36
C GLU A 63 1.26 4.00 -0.59
N LEU A 64 0.97 2.85 -1.22
CA LEU A 64 -0.22 2.70 -2.06
C LEU A 64 -1.52 2.75 -1.25
N ASN A 65 -1.54 2.18 -0.04
CA ASN A 65 -2.68 2.34 0.87
C ASN A 65 -2.88 3.82 1.25
N ARG A 66 -1.79 4.54 1.50
CA ARG A 66 -1.84 5.98 1.77
C ARG A 66 -2.33 6.80 0.57
N LEU A 67 -1.86 6.47 -0.64
CA LEU A 67 -2.36 7.08 -1.86
C LEU A 67 -3.86 6.85 -2.02
N SER A 68 -4.34 5.65 -1.70
CA SER A 68 -5.76 5.30 -1.74
C SER A 68 -6.59 6.17 -0.81
N GLU A 69 -6.12 6.42 0.42
CA GLU A 69 -6.80 7.34 1.35
C GLU A 69 -6.81 8.79 0.82
N LEU A 70 -5.68 9.27 0.26
CA LEU A 70 -5.55 10.64 -0.26
C LEU A 70 -6.47 10.96 -1.44
N VAL A 71 -6.84 9.95 -2.23
CA VAL A 71 -7.71 10.15 -3.41
C VAL A 71 -9.14 9.65 -3.19
N SER A 72 -9.45 9.10 -2.00
CA SER A 72 -10.74 8.45 -1.74
C SER A 72 -11.95 9.39 -1.82
N ASP A 73 -11.76 10.68 -1.58
CA ASP A 73 -12.81 11.70 -1.71
C ASP A 73 -13.15 12.05 -3.17
N THR A 74 -12.26 11.75 -4.11
CA THR A 74 -12.40 12.14 -5.53
C THR A 74 -12.46 10.95 -6.48
N LEU A 75 -11.92 9.80 -6.09
CA LEU A 75 -11.83 8.60 -6.91
C LEU A 75 -12.37 7.39 -6.15
N PHE A 76 -13.08 6.53 -6.88
CA PHE A 76 -13.41 5.20 -6.38
C PHE A 76 -12.19 4.28 -6.54
N VAL A 77 -11.58 3.89 -5.42
CA VAL A 77 -10.35 3.08 -5.41
C VAL A 77 -10.67 1.59 -5.28
N VAL A 78 -10.18 0.79 -6.24
CA VAL A 78 -10.24 -0.67 -6.19
C VAL A 78 -8.85 -1.22 -5.93
N SER A 79 -8.59 -1.64 -4.69
CA SER A 79 -7.33 -2.26 -4.29
C SER A 79 -7.43 -3.78 -4.38
N PHE A 80 -6.46 -4.42 -5.03
CA PHE A 80 -6.34 -5.87 -5.04
C PHE A 80 -4.87 -6.30 -4.97
N SER A 81 -4.67 -7.48 -4.40
CA SER A 81 -3.38 -8.15 -4.33
C SER A 81 -3.48 -9.44 -5.11
N ILE A 82 -2.59 -9.64 -6.10
CA ILE A 82 -2.52 -10.90 -6.84
C ILE A 82 -2.18 -12.08 -5.92
N LYS A 83 -1.44 -11.84 -4.83
CA LYS A 83 -1.11 -12.87 -3.85
C LYS A 83 -2.36 -13.46 -3.18
N ASP A 84 -3.40 -12.65 -3.02
CA ASP A 84 -4.60 -13.03 -2.28
C ASP A 84 -5.71 -13.53 -3.22
N LYS A 85 -5.69 -13.09 -4.48
CA LYS A 85 -6.74 -13.36 -5.47
C LYS A 85 -6.38 -14.46 -6.45
N LEU A 86 -5.10 -14.66 -6.70
CA LEU A 86 -4.63 -15.57 -7.72
C LEU A 86 -4.12 -16.84 -7.06
N ASN A 87 -4.70 -17.98 -7.42
CA ASN A 87 -4.13 -19.27 -7.08
C ASN A 87 -2.91 -19.48 -7.98
N LEU A 88 -1.72 -19.45 -7.39
CA LEU A 88 -0.47 -19.62 -8.14
C LEU A 88 -0.40 -20.98 -8.85
N PHE A 89 -1.17 -21.97 -8.39
CA PHE A 89 -1.27 -23.28 -9.03
C PHE A 89 -2.18 -23.32 -10.26
N ASP A 90 -2.99 -22.26 -10.47
CA ASP A 90 -3.86 -22.12 -11.65
C ASP A 90 -3.22 -21.24 -12.75
N VAL A 91 -1.95 -20.88 -12.60
CA VAL A 91 -1.21 -20.15 -13.64
C VAL A 91 -0.72 -21.16 -14.68
N ASP A 92 -1.52 -21.40 -15.71
CA ASP A 92 -1.05 -22.06 -16.92
C ASP A 92 -0.22 -21.06 -17.74
N TYR A 93 1.09 -21.32 -17.80
CA TYR A 93 1.99 -20.62 -18.73
C TYR A 93 1.68 -21.12 -20.15
N THR A 94 1.15 -20.24 -20.99
CA THR A 94 1.04 -20.50 -22.43
C THR A 94 2.17 -19.73 -23.12
N ASP A 95 3.04 -20.47 -23.81
CA ASP A 95 4.13 -19.91 -24.63
C ASP A 95 3.59 -19.28 -25.93
#